data_AF-A0A3B8MTD0-F1
#
_entry.id   AF-A0A3B8MTD0-F1
#
_cell.length_a   1.000
_cell.length_b   1.000
_cell.length_c   1.000
_cell.angle_alpha   90.00
_cell.angle_beta   90.00
_cell.angle_gamma   90.00
#
_symmetry.space_group_name_H-M   'P 1'
#
loop_
_entity.id
_entity.type
_entity.pdbx_description
1 polymer ?
#
loop_
_entity_poly.entity_id
_entity_poly.type
_entity_poly.pdbx_seq_one_letter_code
_entity_poly.pdbx_strand_id
1 'polypeptide(L)'
;MLEPLLHHRRLTLSQAVPIGSLLWPRPYFPTRWERAQWVANVLPSWAIASGITAGWVWTGMGYPTPWQVLRDELPGLSPLERTSWQARLRSKAHHSVETIGKIRLLSSQSTAVEVLLRGHNIDAGAAQMLFLLGANSSLDQLLGQRRTSPTERHHAEVMLERAKLLRNRYPDITRYTS
;
A
#
# COMPACT_ATOMS: atom_id res chain seq x y z
N MET A 1 -14.60 -40.78 10.80
CA MET A 1 -15.62 -40.08 9.99
C MET A 1 -15.22 -38.62 9.93
N LEU A 2 -14.65 -38.19 8.80
CA LEU A 2 -14.14 -36.85 8.54
C LEU A 2 -14.88 -36.30 7.32
N GLU A 3 -15.83 -35.40 7.56
CA GLU A 3 -16.35 -34.41 6.63
C GLU A 3 -16.38 -33.12 7.47
N PRO A 4 -15.70 -32.04 7.06
CA PRO A 4 -16.19 -31.22 5.95
C PRO A 4 -15.08 -30.49 5.16
N LEU A 5 -14.88 -30.80 3.87
CA LEU A 5 -13.96 -30.01 3.00
C LEU A 5 -14.51 -29.70 1.60
N LEU A 6 -15.81 -29.91 1.35
CA LEU A 6 -16.38 -29.78 0.00
C LEU A 6 -17.40 -28.64 -0.17
N HIS A 7 -17.44 -27.64 0.73
CA HIS A 7 -18.36 -26.49 0.62
C HIS A 7 -17.71 -25.14 0.24
N HIS A 8 -16.46 -25.12 -0.24
CA HIS A 8 -15.77 -23.86 -0.60
C HIS A 8 -15.37 -23.72 -2.07
N ARG A 9 -15.94 -24.52 -2.98
CA ARG A 9 -15.63 -24.45 -4.42
C ARG A 9 -16.89 -24.33 -5.26
N ARG A 10 -17.42 -23.10 -5.36
CA ARG A 10 -18.16 -22.54 -6.52
C ARG A 10 -18.65 -21.14 -6.14
N LEU A 11 -17.75 -20.16 -6.16
CA LEU A 11 -18.16 -18.77 -6.31
C LEU A 11 -18.08 -18.46 -7.80
N THR A 12 -19.23 -18.15 -8.40
CA THR A 12 -19.33 -17.74 -9.80
C THR A 12 -18.66 -16.37 -9.98
N LEU A 13 -17.96 -16.19 -11.10
CA LEU A 13 -17.34 -14.90 -11.50
C LEU A 13 -18.28 -13.68 -11.38
N SER A 14 -19.60 -13.91 -11.37
CA SER A 14 -20.64 -12.90 -11.21
C SER A 14 -20.68 -12.18 -9.85
N GLN A 15 -19.99 -12.66 -8.82
CA GLN A 15 -20.00 -12.06 -7.46
C GLN A 15 -18.66 -11.47 -7.04
N ALA A 16 -17.67 -11.50 -7.92
CA ALA A 16 -16.33 -11.06 -7.61
C ALA A 16 -16.19 -9.54 -7.83
N VAL A 17 -15.49 -8.86 -6.91
CA VAL A 17 -15.28 -7.41 -6.96
C VAL A 17 -13.95 -7.13 -7.69
N PRO A 18 -13.95 -6.37 -8.79
CA PRO A 18 -12.70 -5.96 -9.43
C PRO A 18 -11.98 -4.90 -8.56
N ILE A 19 -10.69 -5.13 -8.28
CA ILE A 19 -9.79 -4.20 -7.59
C ILE A 19 -8.62 -3.93 -8.54
N GLY A 20 -8.87 -3.10 -9.55
CA GLY A 20 -7.91 -2.81 -10.61
C GLY A 20 -7.77 -4.01 -11.54
N SER A 21 -6.55 -4.53 -11.67
CA SER A 21 -6.29 -5.77 -12.40
C SER A 21 -6.59 -7.03 -11.58
N LEU A 22 -6.98 -6.89 -10.32
CA LEU A 22 -7.24 -8.02 -9.43
C LEU A 22 -8.73 -8.35 -9.35
N LEU A 23 -9.02 -9.63 -9.14
CA LEU A 23 -10.36 -10.12 -8.88
C LEU A 23 -10.47 -10.55 -7.42
N TRP A 24 -11.24 -9.81 -6.61
CA TRP A 24 -11.54 -10.18 -5.24
C TRP A 24 -12.75 -11.13 -5.21
N PRO A 25 -12.59 -12.37 -4.72
CA PRO A 25 -13.58 -13.42 -4.94
C PRO A 25 -14.81 -13.32 -4.02
N ARG A 26 -14.90 -12.33 -3.13
CA ARG A 26 -15.98 -12.21 -2.14
C ARG A 26 -16.83 -10.96 -2.42
N PRO A 27 -18.14 -10.96 -2.07
CA PRO A 27 -19.07 -9.88 -2.40
C PRO A 27 -18.97 -8.68 -1.43
N TYR A 28 -17.78 -8.38 -0.91
CA TYR A 28 -17.54 -7.27 0.01
C TYR A 28 -16.09 -6.77 -0.13
N PHE A 29 -15.79 -5.55 0.31
CA PHE A 29 -14.43 -5.02 0.26
C PHE A 29 -13.51 -5.71 1.27
N PRO A 30 -12.31 -6.18 0.88
CA PRO A 30 -11.44 -6.96 1.75
C PRO A 30 -11.02 -6.15 2.99
N THR A 31 -11.03 -6.80 4.16
CA THR A 31 -10.49 -6.25 5.41
C THR A 31 -8.96 -6.05 5.33
N ARG A 32 -8.37 -5.27 6.23
CA ARG A 32 -6.91 -5.09 6.30
C ARG A 32 -6.16 -6.42 6.37
N TRP A 33 -6.66 -7.35 7.19
CA TRP A 33 -6.07 -8.68 7.33
C TRP A 33 -6.13 -9.49 6.04
N GLU A 34 -7.29 -9.49 5.37
CA GLU A 34 -7.46 -10.19 4.09
C GLU A 34 -6.59 -9.60 2.99
N ARG A 35 -6.48 -8.27 2.92
CA ARG A 35 -5.55 -7.59 2.02
C ARG A 35 -4.11 -8.03 2.28
N ALA A 36 -3.68 -8.06 3.54
CA ALA A 36 -2.35 -8.50 3.93
C ALA A 36 -2.09 -9.97 3.53
N GLN A 37 -3.04 -10.87 3.79
CA GLN A 37 -2.94 -12.28 3.39
C GLN A 37 -2.87 -12.45 1.87
N TRP A 38 -3.67 -11.68 1.13
CA TRP A 38 -3.65 -11.74 -0.32
C TRP A 38 -2.29 -11.32 -0.87
N VAL A 39 -1.73 -10.21 -0.39
CA VAL A 39 -0.39 -9.75 -0.81
C VAL A 39 0.69 -10.76 -0.39
N ALA A 40 0.56 -11.38 0.79
CA ALA A 40 1.48 -12.42 1.26
C ALA A 40 1.52 -13.67 0.34
N ASN A 41 0.42 -13.97 -0.36
CA ASN A 41 0.35 -15.11 -1.28
C ASN A 41 0.98 -14.80 -2.66
N VAL A 42 1.20 -13.53 -2.98
CA VAL A 42 1.76 -13.09 -4.27
C VAL A 42 3.22 -12.71 -4.13
N LEU A 43 3.58 -11.97 -3.08
CA LEU A 43 4.94 -11.51 -2.88
C LEU A 43 5.84 -12.64 -2.35
N PRO A 44 7.12 -12.66 -2.76
CA PRO A 44 8.08 -13.59 -2.19
C PRO A 44 8.31 -13.29 -0.71
N SER A 45 8.66 -14.31 0.08
CA SER A 45 8.76 -14.22 1.54
C SER A 45 9.81 -13.21 2.05
N TRP A 46 10.81 -12.88 1.23
CA TRP A 46 11.82 -11.87 1.55
C TRP A 46 11.31 -10.43 1.37
N ALA A 47 10.23 -10.23 0.61
CA ALA A 47 9.78 -8.90 0.23
C ALA A 47 9.10 -8.17 1.38
N ILE A 48 9.34 -6.86 1.42
CA ILE A 48 8.66 -5.93 2.31
C ILE A 48 7.73 -5.10 1.43
N ALA A 49 6.41 -5.22 1.60
CA ALA A 49 5.48 -4.37 0.85
C ALA A 49 5.71 -2.90 1.19
N SER A 50 5.66 -2.06 0.17
CA SER A 50 6.07 -0.66 0.21
C SER A 50 5.18 0.21 -0.68
N GLY A 51 5.29 1.54 -0.55
CA GLY A 51 4.56 2.52 -1.36
C GLY A 51 3.07 2.20 -1.51
N ILE A 52 2.56 2.20 -2.74
CA ILE A 52 1.12 1.96 -3.01
C ILE A 52 0.66 0.56 -2.63
N THR A 53 1.54 -0.45 -2.65
CA THR A 53 1.21 -1.83 -2.24
C THR A 53 0.95 -1.89 -0.75
N ALA A 54 1.84 -1.32 0.07
CA ALA A 54 1.60 -1.18 1.51
C ALA A 54 0.42 -0.25 1.79
N GLY A 55 0.29 0.85 1.05
CA GLY A 55 -0.82 1.81 1.16
C GLY A 55 -2.17 1.14 0.93
N TRP A 56 -2.26 0.23 -0.04
CA TRP A 56 -3.46 -0.55 -0.27
C TRP A 56 -3.75 -1.53 0.89
N VAL A 57 -2.74 -2.19 1.46
CA VAL A 57 -2.95 -3.02 2.65
C VAL A 57 -3.53 -2.18 3.79
N TRP A 58 -2.95 -1.01 4.07
CA TRP A 58 -3.41 -0.13 5.15
C TRP A 58 -4.82 0.40 4.96
N THR A 59 -5.12 0.87 3.76
CA THR A 59 -6.31 1.71 3.50
C THR A 59 -7.41 1.02 2.70
N GLY A 60 -7.06 0.05 1.85
CA GLY A 60 -7.95 -0.53 0.84
C GLY A 60 -8.19 0.39 -0.37
N MET A 61 -7.58 1.58 -0.40
CA MET A 61 -7.76 2.57 -1.45
C MET A 61 -6.77 2.36 -2.60
N GLY A 62 -7.21 2.69 -3.81
CA GLY A 62 -6.45 2.51 -5.04
C GLY A 62 -6.26 1.04 -5.39
N TYR A 63 -5.09 0.71 -5.92
CA TYR A 63 -4.76 -0.63 -6.37
C TYR A 63 -3.42 -1.06 -5.77
N PRO A 64 -3.23 -2.35 -5.46
CA PRO A 64 -1.98 -2.82 -4.87
C PRO A 64 -0.87 -3.00 -5.92
N THR A 65 -1.21 -2.95 -7.21
CA THR A 65 -0.30 -3.03 -8.35
C THR A 65 -0.05 -1.67 -9.02
N PRO A 66 1.13 -1.44 -9.62
CA PRO A 66 2.29 -2.35 -9.70
C PRO A 66 2.88 -2.68 -8.33
N TRP A 67 3.45 -3.89 -8.19
CA TRP A 67 4.04 -4.33 -6.92
C TRP A 67 5.22 -3.46 -6.54
N GLN A 68 5.11 -2.76 -5.41
CA GLN A 68 6.18 -1.96 -4.85
C GLN A 68 6.71 -2.67 -3.61
N VAL A 69 7.97 -3.09 -3.70
CA VAL A 69 8.63 -3.86 -2.63
C VAL A 69 10.00 -3.31 -2.31
N LEU A 70 10.33 -3.40 -1.02
CA LEU A 70 11.69 -3.26 -0.51
C LEU A 70 12.26 -4.63 -0.17
N ARG A 71 13.59 -4.70 -0.10
CA ARG A 71 14.35 -5.83 0.40
C ARG A 71 15.33 -5.37 1.47
N ASP A 72 15.65 -6.28 2.39
CA ASP A 72 16.83 -6.09 3.24
C ASP A 72 18.12 -6.30 2.42
N GLU A 73 19.25 -5.92 3.01
CA GLU A 73 20.57 -6.15 2.41
C GLU A 73 20.91 -7.63 2.36
N LEU A 74 20.50 -8.38 3.39
CA LEU A 74 20.73 -9.81 3.53
C LEU A 74 19.40 -10.57 3.76
N PRO A 75 19.22 -11.76 3.15
CA PRO A 75 20.13 -12.38 2.19
C PRO A 75 20.17 -11.61 0.86
N GLY A 76 21.31 -11.66 0.18
CA GLY A 76 21.45 -11.07 -1.14
C GLY A 76 20.54 -11.78 -2.14
N LEU A 77 19.71 -11.02 -2.86
CA LEU A 77 18.85 -11.56 -3.91
C LEU A 77 19.61 -11.69 -5.23
N SER A 78 19.26 -12.71 -6.01
CA SER A 78 19.80 -12.87 -7.35
C SER A 78 19.47 -11.64 -8.23
N PRO A 79 20.33 -11.29 -9.20
CA PRO A 79 20.03 -10.18 -10.13
C PRO A 79 18.69 -10.35 -10.86
N LEU A 80 18.29 -11.58 -11.18
CA LEU A 80 17.01 -11.87 -11.83
C LEU A 80 15.84 -11.51 -10.91
N GLU A 81 15.85 -11.98 -9.66
CA GLU A 81 14.78 -11.64 -8.70
C GLU A 81 14.69 -10.14 -8.42
N ARG A 82 15.85 -9.46 -8.33
CA ARG A 82 15.88 -8.00 -8.16
C ARG A 82 15.19 -7.27 -9.31
N THR A 83 15.44 -7.71 -10.54
CA THR A 83 14.85 -7.10 -11.74
C THR A 83 13.36 -7.44 -11.88
N SER A 84 12.97 -8.70 -11.63
CA SER A 84 11.58 -9.14 -11.72
C SER A 84 10.65 -8.38 -10.77
N TRP A 85 11.13 -8.03 -9.58
CA TRP A 85 10.35 -7.32 -8.56
C TRP A 85 10.68 -5.83 -8.44
N GLN A 86 11.68 -5.35 -9.18
CA GLN A 86 12.23 -4.00 -9.07
C GLN A 86 12.54 -3.60 -7.61
N ALA A 87 13.04 -4.56 -6.84
CA ALA A 87 13.12 -4.47 -5.39
C ALA A 87 14.21 -3.48 -4.93
N ARG A 88 13.78 -2.39 -4.29
CA ARG A 88 14.69 -1.37 -3.75
C ARG A 88 15.23 -1.78 -2.38
N LEU A 89 16.45 -1.34 -2.06
CA LEU A 89 17.01 -1.57 -0.73
C LEU A 89 16.27 -0.76 0.33
N ARG A 90 15.92 -1.39 1.46
CA ARG A 90 15.32 -0.72 2.61
C ARG A 90 16.38 0.18 3.29
N SER A 91 16.02 1.44 3.54
CA SER A 91 16.78 2.29 4.47
C SER A 91 16.29 2.07 5.91
N LYS A 92 17.14 1.51 6.78
CA LYS A 92 16.79 1.33 8.21
C LYS A 92 16.57 2.67 8.94
N ALA A 93 17.19 3.74 8.47
CA ALA A 93 17.04 5.09 9.05
C ALA A 93 15.70 5.75 8.72
N HIS A 94 15.06 5.38 7.61
CA HIS A 94 13.84 6.04 7.13
C HIS A 94 12.62 5.12 7.07
N HIS A 95 12.80 3.80 7.18
CA HIS A 95 11.74 2.81 7.03
C HIS A 95 11.54 2.01 8.31
N SER A 96 10.42 2.28 8.99
CA SER A 96 9.85 1.40 9.99
C SER A 96 8.99 0.33 9.32
N VAL A 97 9.11 -0.91 9.78
CA VAL A 97 8.46 -2.10 9.21
C VAL A 97 7.60 -2.76 10.27
N GLU A 98 6.39 -3.13 9.88
CA GLU A 98 5.43 -3.88 10.68
C GLU A 98 5.17 -5.24 10.03
N THR A 99 4.54 -6.14 10.80
CA THR A 99 4.13 -7.46 10.33
C THR A 99 2.64 -7.63 10.55
N ILE A 100 1.92 -7.97 9.49
CA ILE A 100 0.49 -8.33 9.56
C ILE A 100 0.35 -9.75 9.00
N GLY A 101 0.16 -10.72 9.88
CA GLY A 101 0.12 -12.12 9.47
C GLY A 101 1.45 -12.58 8.91
N LYS A 102 1.48 -13.01 7.64
CA LYS A 102 2.67 -13.56 6.98
C LYS A 102 3.47 -12.53 6.19
N ILE A 103 3.01 -11.28 6.12
CA ILE A 103 3.67 -10.24 5.33
C ILE A 103 4.34 -9.20 6.23
N ARG A 104 5.54 -8.81 5.80
CA ARG A 104 6.24 -7.62 6.27
C ARG A 104 5.90 -6.44 5.36
N LEU A 105 5.59 -5.30 5.94
CA LEU A 105 5.25 -4.09 5.19
C LEU A 105 5.75 -2.85 5.92
N LEU A 106 5.89 -1.74 5.21
CA LEU A 106 6.13 -0.47 5.88
C LEU A 106 5.00 -0.14 6.86
N SER A 107 5.37 0.43 8.02
CA SER A 107 4.42 1.07 8.94
C SER A 107 3.57 2.10 8.20
N SER A 108 2.37 2.40 8.69
CA SER A 108 1.49 3.40 8.04
C SER A 108 2.18 4.74 7.80
N GLN A 109 2.97 5.22 8.76
CA GLN A 109 3.74 6.46 8.64
C GLN A 109 4.84 6.37 7.57
N SER A 110 5.66 5.31 7.59
CA SER A 110 6.69 5.11 6.56
C SER A 110 6.08 4.90 5.17
N THR A 111 4.91 4.26 5.08
CA THR A 111 4.14 4.14 3.85
C THR A 111 3.70 5.51 3.34
N ALA A 112 3.15 6.37 4.21
CA ALA A 112 2.71 7.71 3.83
C ALA A 112 3.85 8.54 3.22
N VAL A 113 5.02 8.52 3.87
CA VAL A 113 6.23 9.20 3.37
C VAL A 113 6.66 8.63 2.00
N GLU A 114 6.63 7.30 1.85
CA GLU A 114 7.04 6.69 0.59
C GLU A 114 6.05 6.97 -0.56
N VAL A 115 4.74 6.96 -0.30
CA VAL A 115 3.71 7.32 -1.28
C VAL A 115 3.85 8.78 -1.70
N LEU A 116 4.06 9.70 -0.76
CA LEU A 116 4.26 11.13 -1.03
C LEU A 116 5.50 11.40 -1.88
N LEU A 117 6.61 10.73 -1.61
CA LEU A 117 7.90 11.04 -2.25
C LEU A 117 8.16 10.22 -3.51
N ARG A 118 7.55 9.03 -3.64
CA ARG A 118 7.95 8.02 -4.64
C ARG A 118 6.75 7.36 -5.34
N GLY A 119 5.54 7.86 -5.15
CA GLY A 119 4.36 7.38 -5.85
C GLY A 119 4.48 7.60 -7.36
N HIS A 120 3.95 6.65 -8.15
CA HIS A 120 3.86 6.80 -9.61
C HIS A 120 2.45 7.24 -10.07
N ASN A 121 1.44 7.09 -9.21
CA ASN A 121 0.06 7.43 -9.52
C ASN A 121 -0.47 8.41 -8.46
N ILE A 122 -0.63 9.67 -8.87
CA ILE A 122 -1.07 10.76 -7.99
C ILE A 122 -2.46 10.52 -7.44
N ASP A 123 -3.41 10.03 -8.23
CA ASP A 123 -4.78 9.79 -7.80
C ASP A 123 -4.88 8.66 -6.77
N ALA A 124 -4.24 7.52 -7.05
CA ALA A 124 -4.24 6.39 -6.13
C ALA A 124 -3.51 6.74 -4.83
N GLY A 125 -2.36 7.42 -4.93
CA GLY A 125 -1.62 7.90 -3.77
C GLY A 125 -2.44 8.89 -2.95
N ALA A 126 -3.05 9.91 -3.57
CA ALA A 126 -3.89 10.89 -2.90
C ALA A 126 -5.08 10.25 -2.17
N ALA A 127 -5.72 9.25 -2.76
CA ALA A 127 -6.79 8.49 -2.12
C ALA A 127 -6.30 7.72 -0.88
N GLN A 128 -5.10 7.12 -0.94
CA GLN A 128 -4.48 6.46 0.21
C GLN A 128 -4.08 7.47 1.29
N MET A 129 -3.57 8.65 0.90
CA MET A 129 -3.13 9.70 1.82
C MET A 129 -4.23 10.20 2.74
N LEU A 130 -5.49 10.18 2.30
CA LEU A 130 -6.65 10.51 3.14
C LEU A 130 -6.75 9.64 4.41
N PHE A 131 -6.28 8.39 4.35
CA PHE A 131 -6.41 7.41 5.43
C PHE A 131 -5.07 7.03 6.07
N LEU A 132 -3.95 7.25 5.36
CA LEU A 132 -2.61 7.04 5.90
C LEU A 132 -2.19 8.17 6.85
N LEU A 133 -2.60 9.41 6.56
CA LEU A 133 -2.40 10.54 7.45
C LEU A 133 -3.67 10.73 8.27
N GLY A 134 -3.52 10.63 9.60
CA GLY A 134 -4.53 11.19 10.48
C GLY A 134 -4.60 12.71 10.28
N ALA A 135 -5.69 13.32 10.72
CA ALA A 135 -6.00 14.74 10.60
C ALA A 135 -4.85 15.72 10.91
N ASN A 136 -3.91 15.32 11.76
CA ASN A 136 -2.90 16.17 12.37
C ASN A 136 -1.48 15.96 11.83
N SER A 137 -1.27 15.12 10.81
CA SER A 137 0.06 14.95 10.22
C SER A 137 0.37 16.09 9.25
N SER A 138 1.34 16.96 9.59
CA SER A 138 1.75 18.03 8.69
C SER A 138 2.75 17.52 7.64
N LEU A 139 2.66 18.06 6.41
CA LEU A 139 3.62 17.77 5.35
C LEU A 139 5.05 18.07 5.79
N ASP A 140 5.25 19.17 6.52
CA ASP A 140 6.57 19.58 7.00
C ASP A 140 7.16 18.58 8.00
N GLN A 141 6.34 17.94 8.83
CA GLN A 141 6.79 16.85 9.71
C GLN A 141 7.20 15.62 8.92
N LEU A 142 6.53 15.32 7.80
CA LEU A 142 6.81 14.15 6.96
C LEU A 142 8.03 14.37 6.05
N LEU A 143 8.19 15.58 5.49
CA LEU A 143 9.30 15.94 4.62
C LEU A 143 10.55 16.34 5.40
N GLY A 144 10.42 16.95 6.58
CA GLY A 144 11.53 17.42 7.40
C GLY A 144 12.46 16.31 7.90
N GLN A 145 12.01 15.05 7.84
CA GLN A 145 12.78 13.88 8.27
C GLN A 145 13.78 13.38 7.22
N ARG A 146 13.80 13.97 6.01
CA ARG A 146 14.67 13.51 4.92
C ARG A 146 15.06 14.65 3.98
N ARG A 147 16.27 14.59 3.41
CA ARG A 147 16.60 15.41 2.24
C ARG A 147 15.76 14.96 1.05
N THR A 148 14.90 15.85 0.58
CA THR A 148 14.03 15.65 -0.58
C THR A 148 14.53 16.48 -1.76
N SER A 149 14.55 15.91 -2.97
CA SER A 149 14.84 16.68 -4.18
C SER A 149 13.71 17.68 -4.48
N PRO A 150 13.96 18.71 -5.31
CA PRO A 150 12.90 19.60 -5.78
C PRO A 150 11.76 18.86 -6.49
N THR A 151 12.08 17.81 -7.23
CA THR A 151 11.09 16.96 -7.92
C THR A 151 10.24 16.15 -6.93
N GLU A 152 10.84 15.56 -5.91
CA GLU A 152 10.12 14.83 -4.86
C GLU A 152 9.19 15.78 -4.06
N ARG A 153 9.64 17.01 -3.77
CA ARG A 153 8.80 18.03 -3.11
C ARG A 153 7.60 18.42 -3.97
N HIS A 154 7.83 18.77 -5.23
CA HIS A 154 6.77 19.15 -6.13
C HIS A 154 5.73 18.03 -6.29
N HIS A 155 6.17 16.78 -6.42
CA HIS A 155 5.27 15.63 -6.45
C HIS A 155 4.43 15.51 -5.16
N ALA A 156 5.06 15.67 -3.98
CA ALA A 156 4.36 15.61 -2.71
C ALA A 156 3.31 16.73 -2.56
N GLU A 157 3.64 17.95 -2.99
CA GLU A 157 2.72 19.10 -3.02
C GLU A 157 1.50 18.80 -3.90
N VAL A 158 1.72 18.36 -5.14
CA VAL A 158 0.64 18.02 -6.07
C VAL A 158 -0.25 16.90 -5.51
N MET A 159 0.34 15.87 -4.89
CA MET A 159 -0.41 14.78 -4.29
C MET A 159 -1.27 15.23 -3.12
N LEU A 160 -0.77 16.13 -2.27
CA LEU A 160 -1.55 16.66 -1.15
C LEU A 160 -2.67 17.58 -1.60
N GLU A 161 -2.42 18.45 -2.58
CA GLU A 161 -3.49 19.25 -3.19
C GLU A 161 -4.57 18.35 -3.76
N ARG A 162 -4.18 17.25 -4.42
CA ARG A 162 -5.14 16.26 -4.90
C ARG A 162 -5.92 15.60 -3.77
N ALA A 163 -5.27 15.24 -2.66
CA ALA A 163 -5.93 14.67 -1.49
C ALA A 163 -6.94 15.66 -0.86
N LYS A 164 -6.58 16.95 -0.75
CA LYS A 164 -7.50 18.02 -0.29
C LYS A 164 -8.72 18.14 -1.18
N LEU A 165 -8.53 18.13 -2.51
CA LEU A 165 -9.64 18.17 -3.47
C LEU A 165 -10.57 16.97 -3.31
N LEU A 166 -10.02 15.77 -3.11
CA LEU A 166 -10.82 14.56 -2.86
C LEU A 166 -11.61 14.65 -1.56
N ARG A 167 -11.00 15.15 -0.48
CA ARG A 167 -11.69 15.38 0.81
C ARG A 167 -12.88 16.33 0.65
N ASN A 168 -12.69 17.43 -0.06
CA ASN A 168 -13.74 18.42 -0.29
C ASN A 168 -14.86 17.88 -1.20
N ARG A 169 -14.52 17.03 -2.16
CA ARG A 169 -15.48 16.45 -3.11
C ARG A 169 -16.31 15.32 -2.49
N TYR A 170 -15.73 14.52 -1.59
CA TYR A 170 -16.36 13.35 -0.97
C TYR A 170 -16.33 13.46 0.56
N PRO A 171 -17.04 14.45 1.15
CA PRO A 171 -17.02 14.69 2.59
C PRO A 171 -17.71 13.59 3.39
N ASP A 172 -18.62 12.84 2.79
CA ASP A 172 -19.32 11.70 3.37
C ASP A 172 -18.38 10.52 3.66
N ILE A 173 -17.41 10.27 2.79
CA ILE A 173 -16.44 9.17 2.93
C ILE A 173 -15.24 9.58 3.79
N THR A 174 -14.89 10.87 3.78
CA THR A 174 -13.68 11.39 4.43
C THR A 174 -13.90 11.99 5.81
N ARG A 175 -15.15 12.13 6.26
CA ARG A 175 -15.54 12.69 7.57
C ARG A 175 -14.88 12.03 8.79
N TYR A 176 -14.51 10.76 8.69
CA TYR A 176 -13.89 10.01 9.80
C TYR A 176 -12.35 10.01 9.76
N THR A 177 -11.76 10.79 8.86
CA THR A 177 -10.29 10.94 8.72
C THR A 177 -9.75 12.20 9.39
N SER A 178 -10.64 13.06 9.92
CA SER A 178 -10.37 14.27 10.70
C SER A 178 -10.35 14.04 12.21
#